data_AF-A0A7K0DNE1-F1
#
_entry.id   AF-A0A7K0DNE1-F1
#
_cell.length_a   1.000
_cell.length_b   1.000
_cell.length_c   1.000
_cell.angle_alpha   90.00
_cell.angle_beta   90.00
_cell.angle_gamma   90.00
#
_symmetry.space_group_name_H-M   'P 1'
#
loop_
_entity.id
_entity.type
_entity.pdbx_description
1 polymer ?
#
loop_
_entity_poly.entity_id
_entity_poly.type
_entity_poly.pdbx_seq_one_letter_code
_entity_poly.pdbx_strand_id
1 'polypeptide(L)'
;MSTLSSNARMLDTAKGVLVALHRCSVSAAFDEILRVANRHSVPALALAGALVALADGTSTTTTDPAALAAHLEWGHLLAPVPTLTSAV
;
A
#
# COMPACT_ATOMS: atom_id res chain seq x y z
N MET A 1 -15.62 -19.47 -9.50
CA MET A 1 -15.70 -18.84 -8.17
C MET A 1 -14.28 -18.63 -7.61
N SER A 2 -13.52 -17.65 -8.12
CA SER A 2 -12.06 -17.55 -7.81
C SER A 2 -11.60 -16.13 -7.41
N THR A 3 -12.43 -15.12 -7.62
CA THR A 3 -12.08 -13.70 -7.38
C THR A 3 -12.03 -13.34 -5.89
N LEU A 4 -12.91 -13.92 -5.07
CA LEU A 4 -12.95 -13.68 -3.62
C LEU A 4 -11.67 -14.14 -2.91
N SER A 5 -11.10 -15.28 -3.32
CA SER A 5 -9.83 -15.79 -2.78
C SER A 5 -8.65 -14.89 -3.16
N SER A 6 -8.65 -14.37 -4.39
CA SER A 6 -7.63 -13.41 -4.85
C SER A 6 -7.72 -12.08 -4.08
N ASN A 7 -8.93 -11.59 -3.81
CA ASN A 7 -9.15 -10.37 -3.04
C ASN A 7 -8.69 -10.49 -1.58
N ALA A 8 -9.01 -11.61 -0.93
CA ALA A 8 -8.53 -11.89 0.43
C ALA A 8 -7.00 -11.96 0.48
N ARG A 9 -6.39 -12.65 -0.47
CA ARG A 9 -4.92 -12.74 -0.58
C ARG A 9 -4.27 -11.36 -0.79
N MET A 10 -4.84 -10.53 -1.65
CA MET A 10 -4.34 -9.16 -1.90
C MET A 10 -4.34 -8.33 -0.61
N LEU A 11 -5.44 -8.40 0.14
CA LEU A 11 -5.58 -7.71 1.41
C LEU A 11 -4.61 -8.26 2.47
N ASP A 12 -4.39 -9.57 2.51
CA ASP A 12 -3.39 -10.21 3.38
C ASP A 12 -1.98 -9.72 3.07
N THR A 13 -1.62 -9.58 1.78
CA THR A 13 -0.33 -9.01 1.37
C THR A 13 -0.19 -7.55 1.81
N ALA A 14 -1.20 -6.71 1.56
CA ALA A 14 -1.18 -5.31 1.97
C ALA A 14 -1.01 -5.14 3.49
N LYS A 15 -1.71 -5.96 4.30
CA LYS A 15 -1.53 -5.98 5.76
C LYS A 15 -0.09 -6.34 6.14
N GLY A 16 0.50 -7.34 5.46
CA GLY A 16 1.89 -7.75 5.67
C GLY A 16 2.89 -6.60 5.42
N VAL A 17 2.68 -5.83 4.34
CA VAL A 17 3.49 -4.63 4.04
C VAL A 17 3.42 -3.64 5.19
N LEU A 18 2.23 -3.28 5.67
CA LEU A 18 2.08 -2.31 6.77
C LEU A 18 2.66 -2.81 8.09
N VAL A 19 2.51 -4.10 8.41
CA VAL A 19 3.13 -4.71 9.60
C VAL A 19 4.65 -4.57 9.54
N ALA A 20 5.25 -4.79 8.37
CA ALA A 20 6.69 -4.65 8.19
C ALA A 20 7.16 -3.18 8.32
N LEU A 21 6.42 -2.24 7.72
CA LEU A 21 6.77 -0.81 7.74
C LEU A 21 6.55 -0.15 9.12
N HIS A 22 5.41 -0.40 9.75
CA HIS A 22 5.00 0.28 10.99
C HIS A 22 5.28 -0.53 12.26
N ARG A 23 5.69 -1.79 12.15
CA ARG A 23 5.85 -2.73 13.28
C ARG A 23 4.58 -2.86 14.14
N CYS A 24 3.42 -2.87 13.49
CA CYS A 24 2.11 -2.94 14.12
C CYS A 24 1.52 -4.37 14.06
N SER A 25 0.38 -4.59 14.72
CA SER A 25 -0.35 -5.86 14.60
C SER A 25 -1.11 -5.95 13.27
N VAL A 26 -1.44 -7.17 12.84
CA VAL A 26 -2.23 -7.40 11.61
C VAL A 26 -3.59 -6.70 11.66
N SER A 27 -4.24 -6.66 12.83
CA SER A 27 -5.51 -5.96 13.01
C SER A 27 -5.34 -4.44 12.86
N ALA A 28 -4.29 -3.88 13.46
CA ALA A 28 -4.00 -2.45 13.33
C ALA A 28 -3.68 -2.05 11.88
N ALA A 29 -2.98 -2.90 11.14
CA ALA A 29 -2.74 -2.72 9.70
C ALA A 29 -4.06 -2.74 8.90
N PHE A 30 -4.98 -3.65 9.22
CA PHE A 30 -6.28 -3.68 8.56
C PHE A 30 -7.10 -2.42 8.85
N ASP A 31 -7.18 -2.01 10.12
CA ASP A 31 -7.88 -0.78 10.52
C ASP A 31 -7.29 0.45 9.85
N GLU A 32 -5.98 0.47 9.62
CA GLU A 32 -5.30 1.53 8.88
C GLU A 32 -5.71 1.59 7.41
N ILE A 33 -5.76 0.45 6.72
CA ILE A 33 -6.27 0.39 5.34
C ILE A 33 -7.69 0.95 5.27
N LEU A 34 -8.57 0.54 6.20
CA LEU A 34 -9.96 1.04 6.23
C LEU A 34 -10.03 2.54 6.52
N ARG A 35 -9.24 3.02 7.48
CA ARG A 35 -9.20 4.44 7.85
C ARG A 35 -8.76 5.32 6.69
N VAL A 36 -7.71 4.91 5.98
CA VAL A 36 -7.19 5.62 4.81
C VAL A 36 -8.19 5.56 3.65
N ALA A 37 -8.73 4.37 3.37
CA ALA A 37 -9.76 4.19 2.35
C ALA A 37 -10.94 5.13 2.57
N ASN A 38 -11.44 5.22 3.80
CA ASN A 38 -12.53 6.12 4.16
C ASN A 38 -12.14 7.60 4.02
N ARG A 39 -10.94 7.98 4.50
CA ARG A 39 -10.44 9.36 4.41
C ARG A 39 -10.34 9.85 2.95
N HIS A 40 -9.83 9.00 2.07
CA HIS A 40 -9.65 9.33 0.64
C HIS A 40 -10.86 8.96 -0.22
N SER A 41 -11.92 8.42 0.38
CA SER A 41 -13.14 7.98 -0.33
C SER A 41 -12.87 6.98 -1.47
N VAL A 42 -11.97 6.03 -1.23
CA VAL A 42 -11.61 4.97 -2.19
C VAL A 42 -11.96 3.58 -1.68
N PRO A 43 -12.21 2.59 -2.55
CA PRO A 43 -12.46 1.22 -2.13
C PRO A 43 -11.22 0.62 -1.43
N ALA A 44 -11.41 0.03 -0.24
CA ALA A 44 -10.31 -0.54 0.54
C ALA A 44 -9.50 -1.61 -0.20
N LEU A 45 -10.15 -2.42 -1.03
CA LEU A 45 -9.46 -3.43 -1.84
C LEU A 45 -8.62 -2.81 -2.97
N ALA A 46 -9.11 -1.74 -3.59
CA ALA A 46 -8.35 -1.00 -4.60
C ALA A 46 -7.13 -0.34 -3.96
N LEU A 47 -7.30 0.26 -2.77
CA LEU A 47 -6.21 0.82 -1.98
C LEU A 47 -5.18 -0.24 -1.56
N ALA A 48 -5.63 -1.43 -1.14
CA ALA A 48 -4.75 -2.54 -0.81
C ALA A 48 -3.91 -2.97 -2.03
N GLY A 49 -4.53 -3.10 -3.20
CA GLY A 49 -3.80 -3.41 -4.44
C GLY A 49 -2.81 -2.31 -4.82
N ALA A 50 -3.21 -1.05 -4.70
CA ALA A 50 -2.34 0.10 -4.94
C ALA A 50 -1.13 0.14 -4.00
N LEU A 51 -1.32 -0.16 -2.71
CA LEU A 51 -0.23 -0.26 -1.75
C LEU A 51 0.73 -1.41 -2.10
N VAL A 52 0.22 -2.57 -2.50
CA VAL A 52 1.07 -3.69 -2.93
C VAL A 52 1.85 -3.32 -4.18
N ALA A 53 1.23 -2.71 -5.19
CA ALA A 53 1.92 -2.24 -6.39
C ALA A 53 2.96 -1.17 -6.06
N LEU A 54 2.69 -0.30 -5.09
CA LEU A 54 3.64 0.70 -4.60
C LEU A 54 4.86 0.04 -3.95
N ALA A 55 4.64 -0.95 -3.09
CA ALA A 55 5.72 -1.70 -2.43
C ALA A 55 6.55 -2.55 -3.40
N ASP A 56 5.92 -3.07 -4.46
CA ASP A 56 6.57 -3.82 -5.54
C ASP A 56 7.30 -2.91 -6.55
N GLY A 57 7.16 -1.58 -6.43
CA GLY A 57 7.73 -0.62 -7.38
C GLY A 57 7.04 -0.61 -8.76
N THR A 58 5.87 -1.23 -8.87
CA THR A 58 5.08 -1.36 -10.10
C THR A 58 3.91 -0.38 -10.17
N SER A 59 3.79 0.54 -9.21
CA SER A 59 2.76 1.59 -9.23
C SER A 59 3.02 2.59 -10.36
N THR A 60 2.17 2.59 -11.40
CA THR A 60 2.42 3.31 -12.65
C THR A 60 1.63 4.61 -12.83
N THR A 61 0.51 4.81 -12.14
CA THR A 61 -0.46 5.86 -12.52
C THR A 61 -0.96 6.68 -11.34
N THR A 62 -0.50 7.93 -11.21
CA THR A 62 -0.96 8.90 -10.19
C THR A 62 -2.39 9.42 -10.45
N THR A 63 -3.00 9.09 -11.59
CA THR A 63 -4.39 9.45 -11.92
C THR A 63 -5.42 8.54 -11.24
N ASP A 64 -5.04 7.31 -10.87
CA ASP A 64 -5.92 6.44 -10.09
C ASP A 64 -6.01 6.95 -8.64
N PRO A 65 -7.22 7.23 -8.11
CA PRO A 65 -7.38 7.75 -6.76
C PRO A 65 -6.79 6.86 -5.66
N ALA A 66 -6.84 5.53 -5.84
CA ALA A 66 -6.28 4.60 -4.86
C ALA A 66 -4.75 4.57 -4.90
N ALA A 67 -4.14 4.61 -6.09
CA ALA A 67 -2.70 4.81 -6.26
C ALA A 67 -2.24 6.13 -5.65
N LEU A 68 -2.94 7.24 -5.93
CA LEU A 68 -2.61 8.54 -5.35
C LEU A 68 -2.69 8.50 -3.82
N ALA A 69 -3.77 7.95 -3.26
CA ALA A 69 -3.92 7.81 -1.81
C ALA A 69 -2.80 6.98 -1.18
N ALA A 70 -2.41 5.86 -1.81
CA ALA A 70 -1.32 5.02 -1.33
C ALA A 70 0.03 5.75 -1.34
N HIS A 71 0.32 6.50 -2.41
CA HIS A 71 1.53 7.34 -2.50
C HIS A 71 1.56 8.44 -1.44
N LEU A 72 0.44 9.13 -1.23
CA LEU A 72 0.35 10.22 -0.24
C LEU A 72 0.57 9.72 1.19
N GLU A 73 0.06 8.55 1.54
CA GLU A 73 0.13 8.04 2.91
C GLU A 73 1.41 7.24 3.18
N TRP A 74 1.83 6.37 2.25
CA TRP A 74 2.93 5.43 2.49
C TRP A 74 4.14 5.58 1.55
N GLY A 75 4.05 6.44 0.53
CA GLY A 75 5.13 6.62 -0.45
C GLY A 75 6.47 7.01 0.18
N HIS A 76 6.46 7.82 1.24
CA HIS A 76 7.67 8.24 1.95
C HIS A 76 8.36 7.09 2.71
N LEU A 77 7.62 6.04 3.10
CA LEU A 77 8.16 4.87 3.80
C LEU A 77 8.77 3.86 2.83
N LEU A 78 8.27 3.86 1.60
CA LEU A 78 8.68 2.98 0.51
C LEU A 78 9.64 3.64 -0.47
N ALA A 79 9.90 4.94 -0.29
CA ALA A 79 10.89 5.67 -1.07
C ALA A 79 12.25 4.98 -0.89
N PRO A 80 12.95 4.66 -1.98
CA PRO A 80 14.32 4.18 -1.89
C PRO A 80 15.12 5.19 -1.06
N VAL A 81 15.88 4.69 -0.08
CA VAL A 81 16.93 5.51 0.55
C VAL A 81 17.74 6.09 -0.60
N PRO A 82 17.88 7.43 -0.71
CA PRO A 82 18.75 8.01 -1.71
C PRO A 82 20.12 7.45 -1.44
N THR A 83 20.53 6.47 -2.25
CA THR A 83 21.90 6.02 -2.28
C THR A 83 22.66 7.24 -2.73
N LEU A 84 23.38 7.86 -1.79
CA LEU A 84 24.41 8.82 -2.11
C LEU A 84 25.44 8.06 -2.94
N THR A 85 25.17 7.97 -4.25
CA THR A 85 26.10 7.41 -5.21
C THR A 85 27.34 8.26 -5.07
N SER A 86 28.37 7.61 -4.52
CA SER A 86 29.70 8.14 -4.33
C SER A 86 30.17 8.69 -5.66
N ALA A 87 30.27 10.01 -5.77
CA ALA A 87 31.09 10.63 -6.79
C ALA A 87 32.54 10.21 -6.48
N VAL A 88 33.07 9.31 -7.31
CA VAL A 88 34.50 9.00 -7.43
C VAL A 88 34.97 9.56 -8.75
#